data_AF-A0AAT9E6A1-F1
#
_entry.id   AF-A0AAT9E6A1-F1
#
_cell.length_a   1.000
_cell.length_b   1.000
_cell.length_c   1.000
_cell.angle_alpha   90.00
_cell.angle_beta   90.00
_cell.angle_gamma   90.00
#
_symmetry.space_group_name_H-M   'P 1'
#
loop_
_entity.id
_entity.type
_entity.pdbx_description
1 polymer ?
#
loop_
_entity_poly.entity_id
_entity_poly.type
_entity_poly.pdbx_seq_one_letter_code
_entity_poly.pdbx_strand_id
1 'polypeptide(L)' 'MAKRDDLFKVGEVWQSPRGTLYKVMAVDGNQATLRLGSFGDGRIVRRWVYQNYGWKLWAEAQEKAL' A
#
# COMPACT_ATOMS: atom_id res chain seq x y z
N MET A 1 -2.44 17.43 -9.28
CA MET A 1 -3.55 16.44 -9.31
C MET A 1 -2.92 15.07 -9.07
N ALA A 2 -3.17 14.44 -7.92
CA ALA A 2 -2.78 13.04 -7.73
C ALA A 2 -3.54 12.22 -8.77
N LYS A 3 -2.83 11.33 -9.50
CA LYS A 3 -3.48 10.47 -10.48
C LYS A 3 -4.51 9.62 -9.72
N ARG A 4 -5.69 9.43 -10.29
CA ARG A 4 -6.78 8.62 -9.69
C ARG A 4 -6.34 7.18 -9.36
N ASP A 5 -5.18 6.77 -9.86
CA ASP A 5 -4.57 5.45 -9.66
C ASP A 5 -3.72 5.34 -8.38
N ASP A 6 -3.51 6.44 -7.65
CA ASP A 6 -2.67 6.50 -6.45
C ASP A 6 -3.47 6.27 -5.15
N LEU A 7 -4.41 5.33 -5.12
CA LEU A 7 -5.15 4.98 -3.90
C LEU A 7 -4.76 3.60 -3.42
N PHE A 8 -4.71 3.40 -2.10
CA PHE A 8 -4.60 2.06 -1.53
C PHE A 8 -5.84 1.24 -1.88
N LYS A 9 -5.66 0.09 -2.57
CA LYS A 9 -6.73 -0.86 -2.88
C LYS A 9 -6.47 -2.20 -2.21
N VAL A 10 -7.54 -2.87 -1.80
CA VAL A 10 -7.46 -4.17 -1.11
C VAL A 10 -6.70 -5.19 -1.95
N GLY A 11 -5.79 -5.94 -1.31
CA GLY A 11 -4.94 -6.94 -1.94
C GLY A 11 -3.59 -6.42 -2.43
N GLU A 12 -3.44 -5.10 -2.62
CA GLU A 12 -2.18 -4.51 -3.05
C GLU A 12 -1.12 -4.58 -1.97
N VAL A 13 0.14 -4.69 -2.40
CA VAL A 13 1.30 -4.53 -1.53
C VAL A 13 1.98 -3.22 -1.90
N TRP A 14 2.22 -2.38 -0.90
CA TRP A 14 2.88 -1.10 -1.07
C TRP A 14 4.16 -1.02 -0.24
N GLN A 15 5.17 -0.40 -0.80
CA GLN A 15 6.39 -0.02 -0.11
C GLN A 15 6.24 1.40 0.47
N SER A 16 6.49 1.54 1.76
CA SER A 16 6.56 2.83 2.43
C SER A 16 7.83 3.61 2.07
N PRO A 17 7.89 4.94 2.31
CA PRO A 17 9.09 5.75 2.07
C PRO A 17 10.37 5.25 2.75
N ARG A 18 10.23 4.44 3.82
CA ARG A 18 11.36 3.82 4.55
C ARG A 18 11.77 2.45 4.01
N GLY A 19 11.17 2.00 2.89
CA GLY A 19 11.47 0.72 2.27
C GLY A 19 10.66 -0.47 2.80
N THR A 20 9.88 -0.29 3.87
CA THR A 20 9.09 -1.37 4.48
C THR A 20 7.81 -1.66 3.69
N LEU A 21 7.50 -2.94 3.48
CA LEU A 21 6.31 -3.40 2.77
C LEU A 21 5.08 -3.52 3.67
N TYR A 22 3.92 -3.24 3.09
CA TYR A 22 2.62 -3.43 3.72
C TYR A 22 1.60 -3.92 2.71
N LYS A 23 0.76 -4.88 3.11
CA LYS A 23 -0.39 -5.35 2.34
C LYS A 23 -1.66 -4.61 2.76
N VAL A 24 -2.43 -4.12 1.81
CA VAL A 24 -3.75 -3.52 2.07
C VAL A 24 -4.76 -4.65 2.29
N MET A 25 -5.34 -4.71 3.48
CA MET A 25 -6.25 -5.78 3.90
C MET A 25 -7.72 -5.40 3.76
N ALA A 26 -8.05 -4.13 3.96
CA ALA A 26 -9.41 -3.62 3.85
C ALA A 26 -9.40 -2.13 3.50
N VAL A 27 -10.47 -1.67 2.86
CA VAL A 27 -10.74 -0.25 2.61
C VAL A 27 -12.20 0.03 2.98
N ASP A 28 -12.39 0.93 3.94
CA ASP A 28 -13.68 1.35 4.46
C ASP A 28 -13.86 2.86 4.19
N GLY A 29 -14.54 3.19 3.11
CA GLY A 29 -14.66 4.57 2.62
C GLY A 29 -13.29 5.16 2.31
N ASN A 30 -12.88 6.17 3.08
CA ASN A 30 -11.60 6.86 2.90
C ASN A 30 -10.48 6.32 3.80
N GLN A 31 -10.70 5.23 4.53
CA GLN A 31 -9.71 4.60 5.40
C GLN A 31 -9.26 3.26 4.81
N ALA A 32 -7.95 3.06 4.75
CA ALA A 32 -7.31 1.80 4.41
C ALA A 32 -6.71 1.16 5.68
N THR A 33 -6.94 -0.14 5.83
CA THR A 33 -6.27 -0.97 6.83
C THR A 33 -5.16 -1.75 6.15
N LEU A 34 -3.91 -1.48 6.53
CA LEU A 34 -2.72 -2.13 6.03
C LEU A 34 -2.11 -3.03 7.11
N ARG A 35 -1.42 -4.09 6.69
CA ARG A 35 -0.61 -4.93 7.57
C ARG A 35 0.84 -4.97 7.10
N LEU A 36 1.76 -4.92 8.07
CA LEU A 36 3.19 -5.03 7.83
C LEU A 36 3.51 -6.36 7.12
N GLY A 37 4.41 -6.30 6.15
CA GLY A 37 4.81 -7.43 5.32
C GLY A 37 3.97 -7.56 4.05
N SER A 38 4.52 -8.24 3.05
CA SER A 38 3.85 -8.52 1.77
C SER A 38 2.74 -9.57 1.90
N PHE A 39 2.77 -10.39 2.95
CA PHE A 39 1.78 -11.46 3.18
C PHE A 39 0.60 -11.01 4.05
N GLY A 40 0.72 -9.88 4.77
CA GLY A 40 -0.36 -9.34 5.61
C GLY A 40 -0.55 -10.07 6.94
N ASP A 41 0.53 -10.60 7.51
CA ASP A 41 0.61 -11.31 8.79
C ASP A 41 1.10 -10.42 9.95
N GLY A 42 1.77 -9.31 9.64
CA GLY A 42 2.32 -8.40 10.62
C GLY A 42 1.33 -7.40 11.23
N ARG A 43 1.90 -6.42 11.95
CA ARG A 43 1.15 -5.36 12.65
C ARG A 43 0.23 -4.56 11.73
N ILE A 44 -0.95 -4.20 12.24
CA ILE A 44 -1.92 -3.34 11.57
C ILE A 44 -1.52 -1.86 11.65
N VAL A 45 -1.69 -1.15 10.53
CA VAL A 45 -1.59 0.31 10.41
C VAL A 45 -2.80 0.82 9.64
N ARG A 46 -3.44 1.90 10.11
CA ARG A 46 -4.54 2.57 9.41
C ARG A 46 -4.05 3.87 8.76
N ARG A 47 -4.52 4.13 7.55
CA ARG A 47 -4.15 5.31 6.73
C ARG A 47 -5.37 5.81 5.98
N TRP A 48 -5.39 7.09 5.64
CA TRP A 48 -6.29 7.56 4.60
C TRP A 48 -5.90 6.96 3.24
N VAL A 49 -6.88 6.57 2.42
CA VAL A 49 -6.65 5.89 1.12
C VAL A 49 -5.78 6.71 0.16
N TYR A 50 -5.83 8.04 0.27
CA TYR A 50 -5.08 9.00 -0.56
C TYR A 50 -3.77 9.49 0.08
N GLN A 51 -3.45 9.07 1.30
CA GLN A 51 -2.19 9.43 1.98
C GLN A 51 -1.07 8.43 1.63
N ASN A 52 -0.86 8.24 0.34
CA ASN A 52 0.17 7.36 -0.20
C ASN A 52 1.38 8.14 -0.75
N TYR A 53 1.54 9.42 -0.41
CA TYR A 53 2.69 10.23 -0.85
C TYR A 53 4.03 9.57 -0.43
N GLY A 54 4.88 9.31 -1.43
CA GLY A 54 6.16 8.62 -1.25
C GLY A 54 6.06 7.11 -1.07
N TRP A 55 4.85 6.53 -1.10
CA TRP A 55 4.65 5.10 -1.19
C TRP A 55 4.70 4.65 -2.64
N LYS A 56 5.13 3.41 -2.87
CA LYS A 56 5.24 2.81 -4.19
C LYS A 56 4.50 1.49 -4.23
N LEU A 57 3.69 1.27 -5.26
CA LEU A 57 3.05 -0.02 -5.47
C LEU A 57 4.12 -1.07 -5.78
N TRP A 58 4.12 -2.19 -5.06
CA TRP A 58 5.19 -3.19 -5.15
C TRP A 58 5.07 -4.10 -6.38
N ALA A 59 3.87 -4.29 -6.92
CA ALA A 59 3.66 -5.08 -8.14
C ALA A 59 4.48 -4.54 -9.32
N GLU A 60 4.57 -3.21 -9.45
CA GLU A 60 5.41 -2.55 -10.46
C GLU A 60 6.92 -2.69 -10.19
N ALA A 61 7.32 -2.93 -8.93
CA ALA A 61 8.72 -3.05 -8.54
C ALA A 61 9.32 -4.44 -8.83
N GLN A 62 8.49 -5.47 -9.01
CA GLN A 62 8.93 -6.82 -9.38
C GLN A 62 9.04 -6.99 -10.91
N GLU A 63 8.14 -6.39 -11.68
CA GLU A 63 8.15 -6.49 -13.15
C GLU A 63 9.34 -5.78 -13.81
N LYS A 64 9.91 -4.77 -13.15
CA LYS A 64 11.13 -4.08 -13.61
C LYS A 64 12.44 -4.71 -13.13
N ALA A 65 12.37 -5.78 -12.33
CA ALA A 65 13.53 -6.48 -11.78
C ALA A 65 13.83 -7.79 -12.54
N LEU A 66 13.07 -8.11 -13.59
CA LEU A 66 13.29 -9.22 -14.51
C LEU A 66 13.73 -8.73 -15.89
#